data_AF-A0A8T5KMI7-F1
#
_entry.id   AF-A0A8T5KMI7-F1
#
_cell.length_a   1.000
_cell.length_b   1.000
_cell.length_c   1.000
_cell.angle_alpha   90.00
_cell.angle_beta   90.00
_cell.angle_gamma   90.00
#
_symmetry.space_group_name_H-M   'P 1'
#
loop_
_entity.id
_entity.type
_entity.pdbx_description
1 polymer ?
#
loop_
_entity_poly.entity_id
_entity_poly.type
_entity_poly.pdbx_seq_one_letter_code
_entity_poly.pdbx_strand_id
1 'polypeptide(L)'
;GDIPEPAPPRELTGWERVDRALLKARRSLSTAINEEDYQGVGLLCREILISTAQEVYDSDSQTTHDGVLPSDTDLVRMIEAFLSSSASGPRNANKRKYVKTSQELAVELQHRRNATFRDAAVCLEATSSIVSTCAILSGVRDPK
;
A
#
# COMPACT_ATOMS: atom_id res chain seq x y z
N GLY A 1 -5.47 2.28 -37.00
CA GLY A 1 -5.48 3.22 -35.87
C GLY A 1 -4.34 2.82 -34.98
N ASP A 2 -3.49 3.77 -34.56
CA ASP A 2 -2.40 3.49 -33.64
C ASP A 2 -2.96 2.91 -32.34
N ILE A 3 -2.40 1.77 -31.93
CA ILE A 3 -2.62 1.24 -30.59
C ILE A 3 -1.84 2.18 -29.67
N PRO A 4 -2.48 2.85 -28.70
CA PRO A 4 -1.75 3.70 -27.77
C PRO A 4 -0.70 2.86 -27.05
N GLU A 5 0.52 3.39 -26.99
CA GLU A 5 1.62 2.76 -26.26
C GLU A 5 1.16 2.45 -24.82
N PRO A 6 1.43 1.23 -24.30
CA PRO A 6 1.01 0.89 -22.96
C PRO A 6 1.59 1.91 -21.96
N ALA A 7 0.77 2.31 -21.00
CA ALA A 7 1.19 3.24 -19.97
C ALA A 7 2.49 2.74 -19.31
N PRO A 8 3.47 3.63 -19.05
CA PRO A 8 4.72 3.23 -18.43
C PRO A 8 4.45 2.57 -17.07
N PRO A 9 5.28 1.60 -16.67
CA PRO A 9 5.17 1.01 -15.34
C PRO A 9 5.21 2.10 -14.27
N ARG A 10 4.52 1.88 -13.15
CA ARG A 10 4.67 2.78 -11.99
C ARG A 10 6.15 2.84 -11.61
N GLU A 11 6.63 4.07 -11.43
CA GLU A 11 7.98 4.32 -10.94
C GLU A 11 8.18 3.63 -9.58
N LEU A 12 9.36 3.02 -9.43
CA LEU A 12 9.79 2.38 -8.19
C LEU A 12 9.88 3.40 -7.06
N THR A 13 9.60 2.99 -5.83
CA THR A 13 9.72 3.89 -4.69
C THR A 13 11.16 4.08 -4.24
N GLY A 14 12.06 3.15 -4.60
CA GLY A 14 13.41 3.09 -4.02
C GLY A 14 13.46 2.32 -2.69
N TRP A 15 12.29 1.94 -2.14
CA TRP A 15 12.20 1.02 -1.01
C TRP A 15 12.32 -0.41 -1.52
N GLU A 16 13.55 -0.94 -1.55
CA GLU A 16 13.89 -2.18 -2.25
C GLU A 16 12.95 -3.35 -1.90
N ARG A 17 12.61 -3.50 -0.61
CA ARG A 17 11.71 -4.55 -0.13
C ARG A 17 10.30 -4.39 -0.69
N VAL A 18 9.76 -3.17 -0.68
CA VAL A 18 8.41 -2.85 -1.18
C VAL A 18 8.35 -3.06 -2.70
N ASP A 19 9.34 -2.55 -3.43
CA ASP A 19 9.41 -2.64 -4.90
C ASP A 19 9.48 -4.10 -5.38
N ARG A 20 10.35 -4.90 -4.76
CA ARG A 20 10.44 -6.34 -5.06
C ARG A 20 9.14 -7.09 -4.77
N ALA A 21 8.51 -6.78 -3.63
CA ALA A 21 7.27 -7.43 -3.24
C ALA A 21 6.10 -7.06 -4.16
N LEU A 22 5.99 -5.80 -4.58
CA LEU A 22 5.01 -5.35 -5.58
C LEU A 22 5.19 -6.08 -6.92
N LEU A 23 6.43 -6.19 -7.40
CA LEU A 23 6.72 -6.93 -8.64
C LEU A 23 6.32 -8.40 -8.51
N LYS A 24 6.63 -9.03 -7.37
CA LYS A 24 6.22 -10.41 -7.09
C LYS A 24 4.69 -10.56 -7.10
N ALA A 25 3.97 -9.67 -6.41
CA ALA A 25 2.50 -9.71 -6.36
C ALA A 25 1.85 -9.56 -7.73
N ARG A 26 2.37 -8.65 -8.58
CA ARG A 26 1.92 -8.51 -9.97
C ARG A 26 2.13 -9.77 -10.80
N ARG A 27 3.32 -10.39 -10.68
CA ARG A 27 3.61 -11.66 -11.37
C ARG A 27 2.70 -12.78 -10.88
N SER A 28 2.54 -12.93 -9.56
CA SER A 28 1.63 -13.92 -8.97
C SER A 28 0.20 -13.76 -9.46
N LEU A 29 -0.33 -12.53 -9.50
CA LEU A 29 -1.68 -12.27 -10.03
C LEU A 29 -1.80 -12.63 -11.52
N SER A 30 -0.76 -12.38 -12.33
CA SER A 30 -0.79 -12.66 -13.77
C SER A 30 -0.83 -14.16 -14.11
N THR A 31 -0.42 -15.02 -13.17
CA THR A 31 -0.42 -16.47 -13.32
C THR A 31 -1.44 -17.18 -12.43
N ALA A 32 -2.22 -16.43 -11.63
CA ALA A 32 -3.18 -16.98 -10.68
C ALA A 32 -4.40 -17.55 -11.40
N ILE A 33 -4.80 -18.78 -11.05
CA ILE A 33 -5.93 -19.47 -11.70
C ILE A 33 -6.95 -20.04 -10.71
N ASN A 34 -6.58 -20.20 -9.44
CA ASN A 34 -7.44 -20.77 -8.40
C ASN A 34 -7.50 -19.90 -7.14
N GLU A 35 -8.36 -20.29 -6.21
CA GLU A 35 -8.61 -19.58 -4.95
C GLU A 35 -7.33 -19.40 -4.11
N GLU A 36 -6.51 -20.44 -4.01
CA GLU A 36 -5.26 -20.44 -3.24
C GLU A 36 -4.24 -19.45 -3.81
N ASP A 37 -4.16 -19.33 -5.15
CA ASP A 37 -3.32 -18.34 -5.81
C ASP A 37 -3.78 -16.91 -5.47
N TYR A 38 -5.10 -16.66 -5.49
CA TYR A 38 -5.67 -15.35 -5.16
C TYR A 38 -5.44 -14.98 -3.69
N GLN A 39 -5.60 -15.94 -2.77
CA GLN A 39 -5.23 -15.77 -1.36
C GLN A 39 -3.74 -15.45 -1.21
N GLY A 40 -2.87 -16.13 -1.98
CA GLY A 40 -1.43 -15.88 -2.02
C GLY A 40 -1.08 -14.44 -2.44
N VAL A 41 -1.81 -13.88 -3.41
CA VAL A 41 -1.68 -12.45 -3.77
C VAL A 41 -2.10 -11.55 -2.61
N GLY A 42 -3.21 -11.85 -1.94
CA GLY A 42 -3.66 -11.10 -0.75
C GLY A 42 -2.63 -11.09 0.38
N LEU A 43 -1.97 -12.22 0.63
CA LEU A 43 -0.88 -12.31 1.60
C LEU A 43 0.31 -11.43 1.21
N LEU A 44 0.70 -11.40 -0.07
CA LEU A 44 1.75 -10.50 -0.55
C LEU A 44 1.36 -9.03 -0.35
N CYS A 45 0.12 -8.66 -0.62
CA CYS A 45 -0.40 -7.30 -0.37
C CYS A 45 -0.26 -6.88 1.09
N ARG A 46 -0.59 -7.76 2.04
CA ARG A 46 -0.40 -7.51 3.47
C ARG A 46 1.06 -7.18 3.81
N GLU A 47 1.99 -7.99 3.32
CA GLU A 47 3.42 -7.80 3.58
C GLU A 47 3.97 -6.53 2.94
N ILE A 48 3.45 -6.15 1.76
CA ILE A 48 3.77 -4.88 1.10
C ILE A 48 3.30 -3.70 1.95
N LEU A 49 2.08 -3.74 2.49
CA LEU A 49 1.54 -2.66 3.33
C LEU A 49 2.32 -2.52 4.64
N ILE A 50 2.66 -3.63 5.29
CA ILE A 50 3.51 -3.61 6.50
C ILE A 50 4.88 -3.01 6.17
N SER A 51 5.53 -3.48 5.11
CA SER A 51 6.86 -2.95 4.72
C SER A 51 6.77 -1.46 4.36
N THR A 52 5.71 -1.04 3.66
CA THR A 52 5.48 0.38 3.36
C THR A 52 5.30 1.21 4.62
N ALA A 53 4.55 0.71 5.59
CA ALA A 53 4.33 1.38 6.86
C ALA A 53 5.64 1.58 7.64
N GLN A 54 6.51 0.56 7.63
CA GLN A 54 7.84 0.61 8.23
C GLN A 54 8.77 1.64 7.57
N GLU A 55 8.68 1.82 6.24
CA GLU A 55 9.50 2.79 5.51
C GLU A 55 9.12 4.25 5.78
N VAL A 56 7.85 4.51 6.13
CA VAL A 56 7.34 5.90 6.31
C VAL A 56 7.13 6.31 7.76
N TYR A 57 7.07 5.34 8.67
CA TYR A 57 6.88 5.61 10.09
C TYR A 57 8.22 5.92 10.76
N ASP A 58 8.24 7.01 11.52
CA ASP A 58 9.39 7.42 12.31
C ASP A 58 8.95 7.53 13.78
N SER A 59 9.40 6.59 14.61
CA SER A 59 9.02 6.51 16.03
C SER A 59 9.54 7.68 16.86
N ASP A 60 10.60 8.35 16.41
CA ASP A 60 11.22 9.45 17.17
C ASP A 60 10.47 10.77 16.94
N SER A 61 9.84 10.94 15.78
CA SER A 61 9.14 12.17 15.41
C SER A 61 7.62 12.05 15.36
N GLN A 62 7.06 10.83 15.32
CA GLN A 62 5.62 10.61 15.14
C GLN A 62 4.99 9.87 16.32
N THR A 63 3.91 10.45 16.86
CA THR A 63 3.07 9.82 17.88
C THR A 63 1.80 9.27 17.25
N THR A 64 1.39 8.08 17.68
CA THR A 64 0.09 7.49 17.32
C THR A 64 -1.04 8.25 17.98
N HIS A 65 -2.22 8.23 17.36
CA HIS A 65 -3.39 8.97 17.86
C HIS A 65 -3.83 8.51 19.26
N ASP A 66 -3.63 7.23 19.58
CA ASP A 66 -3.96 6.64 20.88
C ASP A 66 -2.78 6.63 21.87
N GLY A 67 -1.61 7.15 21.48
CA GLY A 67 -0.39 7.16 22.30
C GLY A 67 0.24 5.78 22.49
N VAL A 68 -0.25 4.75 21.80
CA VAL A 68 0.29 3.38 21.87
C VAL A 68 1.41 3.22 20.85
N LEU A 69 2.59 2.77 21.29
CA LEU A 69 3.68 2.45 20.37
C LEU A 69 3.26 1.27 19.47
N PRO A 70 3.27 1.44 18.13
CA PRO A 70 2.86 0.37 17.22
C PRO A 70 3.86 -0.78 17.26
N SER A 71 3.36 -2.02 17.17
CA SER A 71 4.23 -3.17 16.88
C SER A 71 4.80 -3.09 15.47
N ASP A 72 5.88 -3.81 15.17
CA ASP A 72 6.50 -3.86 13.83
C ASP A 72 5.55 -4.23 12.69
N THR A 73 4.39 -4.84 12.99
CA THR A 73 3.39 -5.24 11.99
C THR A 73 2.09 -4.42 12.05
N ASP A 74 2.02 -3.41 12.92
CA ASP A 74 0.86 -2.56 13.08
C ASP A 74 0.82 -1.45 12.03
N LEU A 75 0.60 -1.88 10.78
CA LEU A 75 0.54 -0.98 9.63
C LEU A 75 -0.50 0.13 9.79
N VAL A 76 -1.59 -0.14 10.53
CA VAL A 76 -2.70 0.82 10.69
C VAL A 76 -2.22 2.03 11.47
N ARG A 77 -1.66 1.80 12.66
CA ARG A 77 -1.15 2.89 13.50
C ARG A 77 0.02 3.61 12.86
N MET A 78 0.93 2.89 12.21
CA MET A 78 2.08 3.46 11.53
C MET A 78 1.68 4.40 10.39
N ILE A 79 0.78 3.96 9.49
CA ILE A 79 0.31 4.79 8.37
C ILE A 79 -0.51 5.98 8.90
N GLU A 80 -1.37 5.81 9.91
CA GLU A 80 -2.14 6.92 10.48
C GLU A 80 -1.25 7.99 11.14
N ALA A 81 -0.19 7.57 11.85
CA ALA A 81 0.80 8.49 12.43
C ALA A 81 1.56 9.26 11.33
N PHE A 82 2.02 8.56 10.30
CA PHE A 82 2.67 9.18 9.13
C PHE A 82 1.75 10.18 8.41
N LEU A 83 0.48 9.85 8.17
CA LEU A 83 -0.45 10.75 7.50
C LEU A 83 -0.79 11.97 8.35
N SER A 84 -0.77 11.83 9.67
CA SER A 84 -1.03 12.93 10.60
C SER A 84 0.07 13.99 10.56
N SER A 85 1.32 13.58 10.33
CA SER A 85 2.46 14.49 10.17
C SER A 85 2.58 15.02 8.73
N SER A 86 2.63 14.13 7.74
CA SER A 86 2.91 14.45 6.32
C SER A 86 1.74 15.11 5.57
N ALA A 87 0.51 14.85 6.00
CA ALA A 87 -0.71 15.35 5.36
C ALA A 87 -1.61 16.05 6.38
N SER A 88 -1.03 16.88 7.24
CA SER A 88 -1.71 17.60 8.31
C SER A 88 -2.71 18.67 7.80
N GLY A 89 -3.61 19.12 8.67
CA GLY A 89 -4.58 20.18 8.40
C GLY A 89 -5.81 19.75 7.57
N PRO A 90 -6.83 20.62 7.49
CA PRO A 90 -8.12 20.30 6.86
C PRO A 90 -8.03 20.16 5.33
N ARG A 91 -7.15 20.93 4.67
CA ARG A 91 -6.96 20.88 3.20
C ARG A 91 -6.51 19.50 2.71
N ASN A 92 -5.84 18.72 3.56
CA ASN A 92 -5.35 17.39 3.25
C ASN A 92 -6.29 16.26 3.72
N ALA A 93 -7.47 16.58 4.27
CA ALA A 93 -8.39 15.58 4.83
C ALA A 93 -8.78 14.50 3.82
N ASN A 94 -9.03 14.88 2.56
CA ASN A 94 -9.36 13.92 1.51
C ASN A 94 -8.20 12.98 1.15
N LYS A 95 -6.94 13.44 1.25
CA LYS A 95 -5.76 12.59 1.04
C LYS A 95 -5.67 11.53 2.13
N ARG A 96 -5.83 11.93 3.40
CA ARG A 96 -5.84 10.99 4.53
C ARG A 96 -6.97 9.98 4.41
N LYS A 97 -8.19 10.46 4.07
CA LYS A 97 -9.36 9.60 3.85
C LYS A 97 -9.14 8.59 2.72
N TYR A 98 -8.55 9.04 1.60
CA TYR A 98 -8.24 8.16 0.47
C TYR A 98 -7.34 6.98 0.88
N VAL A 99 -6.25 7.26 1.60
CA VAL A 99 -5.33 6.21 2.06
C VAL A 99 -6.03 5.29 3.07
N LYS A 100 -6.74 5.85 4.04
CA LYS A 100 -7.47 5.09 5.07
C LYS A 100 -8.50 4.13 4.47
N THR A 101 -9.39 4.63 3.60
CA THR A 101 -10.40 3.78 2.96
C THR A 101 -9.78 2.74 2.02
N SER A 102 -8.69 3.08 1.32
CA SER A 102 -7.96 2.10 0.50
C SER A 102 -7.35 0.99 1.35
N GLN A 103 -6.83 1.35 2.53
CA GLN A 103 -6.22 0.41 3.47
C GLN A 103 -7.27 -0.51 4.10
N GLU A 104 -8.42 0.03 4.52
CA GLU A 104 -9.56 -0.76 5.00
C GLU A 104 -9.98 -1.82 3.96
N LEU A 105 -10.11 -1.41 2.69
CA LEU A 105 -10.42 -2.33 1.59
C LEU A 105 -9.35 -3.41 1.39
N ALA A 106 -8.07 -3.03 1.35
CA ALA A 106 -6.98 -3.99 1.17
C ALA A 106 -6.91 -5.01 2.32
N VAL A 107 -7.08 -4.55 3.57
CA VAL A 107 -7.11 -5.39 4.77
C VAL A 107 -8.33 -6.30 4.82
N GLU A 108 -9.48 -5.86 4.31
CA GLU A 108 -10.64 -6.75 4.18
C GLU A 108 -10.35 -7.88 3.17
N LEU A 109 -9.84 -7.52 1.99
CA LEU A 109 -9.64 -8.46 0.89
C LEU A 109 -8.53 -9.48 1.17
N GLN A 110 -7.49 -9.13 1.93
CA GLN A 110 -6.39 -10.05 2.25
C GLN A 110 -6.82 -11.26 3.10
N HIS A 111 -7.95 -11.17 3.81
CA HIS A 111 -8.43 -12.23 4.70
C HIS A 111 -9.57 -13.08 4.10
N ARG A 112 -10.00 -12.79 2.86
CA ARG A 112 -11.08 -13.54 2.23
C ARG A 112 -10.61 -14.95 1.89
N ARG A 113 -11.25 -15.95 2.51
CA ARG A 113 -11.01 -17.36 2.20
C ARG A 113 -11.44 -17.66 0.77
N ASN A 114 -12.66 -17.31 0.38
CA ASN A 114 -13.16 -17.57 -0.97
C ASN A 114 -12.75 -16.44 -1.96
N ALA A 115 -11.46 -16.10 -2.00
CA ALA A 115 -10.95 -15.01 -2.81
C ALA A 115 -11.13 -15.29 -4.31
N THR A 116 -11.56 -14.29 -5.07
CA THR A 116 -11.62 -14.35 -6.53
C THR A 116 -10.47 -13.58 -7.17
N PHE A 117 -10.26 -13.78 -8.48
CA PHE A 117 -9.34 -12.94 -9.25
C PHE A 117 -9.62 -11.44 -9.05
N ARG A 118 -10.90 -11.04 -9.02
CA ARG A 118 -11.29 -9.63 -8.86
C ARG A 118 -10.91 -9.11 -7.47
N ASP A 119 -11.10 -9.91 -6.43
CA ASP A 119 -10.68 -9.54 -5.07
C ASP A 119 -9.17 -9.35 -4.99
N ALA A 120 -8.39 -10.28 -5.51
CA ALA A 120 -6.93 -10.19 -5.53
C ALA A 120 -6.44 -8.99 -6.36
N ALA A 121 -7.05 -8.74 -7.52
CA ALA A 121 -6.71 -7.61 -8.37
C ALA A 121 -7.02 -6.26 -7.70
N VAL A 122 -8.19 -6.12 -7.06
CA VAL A 122 -8.55 -4.91 -6.33
C VAL A 122 -7.66 -4.72 -5.10
N CYS A 123 -7.33 -5.79 -4.38
CA CYS A 123 -6.40 -5.76 -3.25
C CYS A 123 -5.02 -5.25 -3.67
N LEU A 124 -4.48 -5.77 -4.79
CA LEU A 124 -3.19 -5.35 -5.33
C LEU A 124 -3.20 -3.89 -5.81
N GLU A 125 -4.29 -3.44 -6.43
CA GLU A 125 -4.43 -2.06 -6.88
C GLU A 125 -4.51 -1.09 -5.70
N ALA A 126 -5.35 -1.39 -4.70
CA ALA A 126 -5.44 -0.61 -3.46
C ALA A 126 -4.07 -0.54 -2.75
N THR A 127 -3.37 -1.66 -2.67
CA THR A 127 -2.01 -1.73 -2.10
C THR A 127 -1.03 -0.86 -2.89
N SER A 128 -1.00 -1.01 -4.22
CA SER A 128 -0.12 -0.22 -5.10
C SER A 128 -0.38 1.28 -4.96
N SER A 129 -1.65 1.66 -4.84
CA SER A 129 -2.10 3.03 -4.64
C SER A 129 -1.62 3.63 -3.31
N ILE A 130 -1.75 2.88 -2.21
CA ILE A 130 -1.25 3.29 -0.90
C ILE A 130 0.26 3.50 -0.96
N VAL A 131 1.02 2.53 -1.49
CA VAL A 131 2.48 2.65 -1.66
C VAL A 131 2.85 3.90 -2.44
N SER A 132 2.20 4.12 -3.59
CA SER A 132 2.48 5.27 -4.45
C SER A 132 2.19 6.59 -3.72
N THR A 133 1.08 6.65 -2.98
CA THR A 133 0.67 7.83 -2.22
C THR A 133 1.64 8.12 -1.06
N CYS A 134 2.06 7.09 -0.33
CA CYS A 134 3.07 7.20 0.73
C CYS A 134 4.42 7.67 0.18
N ALA A 135 4.86 7.15 -0.97
CA ALA A 135 6.10 7.59 -1.62
C ALA A 135 6.04 9.06 -2.07
N ILE A 136 4.88 9.54 -2.53
CA ILE A 136 4.66 10.95 -2.87
C ILE A 136 4.68 11.81 -1.60
N LEU A 137 3.94 11.42 -0.56
CA LEU A 137 3.81 12.22 0.67
C LEU A 137 5.10 12.24 1.52
N SER A 138 5.97 11.26 1.36
CA SER A 138 7.29 11.22 2.01
C SER A 138 8.35 12.07 1.29
N GLY A 139 8.02 12.64 0.12
CA GLY A 139 8.94 13.45 -0.68
C GLY A 139 9.97 12.62 -1.47
N VAL A 140 9.93 11.28 -1.41
CA VAL A 140 10.84 10.41 -2.17
C VAL A 140 10.70 10.59 -3.69
N ARG A 141 9.54 11.06 -4.14
CA ARG A 141 9.26 11.38 -5.55
C ARG A 141 9.36 12.87 -5.89
N ASP A 142 9.88 13.70 -4.99
CA ASP A 142 10.04 15.11 -5.29
C ASP A 142 11.09 15.28 -6.41
N PRO A 143 10.84 16.16 -7.40
CA PRO A 143 11.83 16.46 -8.44
C PRO A 143 13.12 16.97 -7.81
N LYS A 144 14.25 16.46 -8.29
CA LYS A 144 15.59 16.98 -7.94
C LYS A 144 15.90 18.25 -8.71
#